data_AF-A0AAD3CV93-F1
#
_entry.id   AF-A0AAD3CV93-F1
#
_cell.length_a   1.000
_cell.length_b   1.000
_cell.length_c   1.000
_cell.angle_alpha   90.00
_cell.angle_beta   90.00
_cell.angle_gamma   90.00
#
_symmetry.space_group_name_H-M   'P 1'
#
loop_
_entity.id
_entity.type
_entity.pdbx_description
1 polymer ?
#
loop_
_entity_poly.entity_id
_entity_poly.type
_entity_poly.pdbx_seq_one_letter_code
_entity_poly.pdbx_strand_id
1 'polypeptide(L)'
;MVKHGKNKKRRAGRVGKVKLPNRTYQFFKPPQYTDEIIAKHWNPRLSAKENFKRIGLSSGAGLNSTTKESASNPSKAIELFDIPDSDKMNPSQKMLPVSTENQKYMVPLLEKYGNDYKKMSRDMKMNPMQHTETQLRKIGSRFLLLEEKQLRVEVPEKVKELMQCF
;
A
#
# COMPACT_ATOMS: atom_id res chain seq x y z
N MET A 1 -38.57 -53.45 3.65
CA MET A 1 -37.38 -53.13 4.47
C MET A 1 -37.83 -52.57 5.82
N VAL A 2 -37.97 -53.44 6.83
CA VAL A 2 -38.47 -53.05 8.17
C VAL A 2 -37.36 -52.30 8.89
N LYS A 3 -37.60 -51.04 9.28
CA LYS A 3 -36.60 -50.16 9.95
C LYS A 3 -36.34 -50.65 11.39
N HIS A 4 -35.57 -51.71 11.54
CA HIS A 4 -35.07 -52.17 12.84
C HIS A 4 -34.05 -51.17 13.38
N GLY A 5 -34.39 -50.52 14.50
CA GLY A 5 -33.50 -49.56 15.19
C GLY A 5 -34.16 -48.24 15.62
N LYS A 6 -35.24 -47.80 14.97
CA LYS A 6 -35.93 -46.55 15.36
C LYS A 6 -36.84 -46.72 16.58
N ASN A 7 -37.56 -47.85 16.68
CA ASN A 7 -38.49 -48.09 17.77
C ASN A 7 -37.80 -48.40 19.12
N LYS A 8 -36.60 -48.99 19.10
CA LYS A 8 -35.85 -49.34 20.33
C LYS A 8 -35.39 -48.11 21.12
N LYS A 9 -35.10 -47.00 20.43
CA LYS A 9 -34.69 -45.72 21.05
C LYS A 9 -35.85 -44.95 21.68
N ARG A 10 -37.10 -45.15 21.25
CA ARG A 10 -38.28 -44.48 21.83
C ARG A 10 -38.72 -45.10 23.17
N ARG A 11 -38.49 -46.40 23.38
CA ARG A 11 -38.90 -47.13 24.60
C ARG A 11 -37.89 -47.10 25.75
N ALA A 12 -36.63 -46.74 25.48
CA ALA A 12 -35.53 -46.94 26.43
C ALA A 12 -35.35 -45.83 27.49
N GLY A 13 -36.24 -44.82 27.58
CA GLY A 13 -36.16 -43.69 28.52
C GLY A 13 -34.97 -42.74 28.32
N ARG A 14 -33.86 -43.25 27.76
CA ARG A 14 -32.68 -42.51 27.33
C ARG A 14 -32.96 -41.94 25.95
N VAL A 15 -33.77 -40.88 25.91
CA VAL A 15 -33.95 -40.05 24.70
C VAL A 15 -32.57 -39.50 24.35
N GLY A 16 -31.91 -40.08 23.34
CA GLY A 16 -30.64 -39.56 22.83
C GLY A 16 -30.80 -38.08 22.50
N LYS A 17 -29.77 -37.26 22.77
CA LYS A 17 -29.80 -35.80 22.60
C LYS A 17 -30.49 -35.45 21.28
N VAL A 18 -31.70 -34.91 21.35
CA VAL A 18 -32.40 -34.40 20.18
C VAL A 18 -31.58 -33.22 19.70
N LYS A 19 -31.14 -33.23 18.43
CA LYS A 19 -30.50 -32.05 17.84
C LYS A 19 -31.55 -30.95 17.83
N LEU A 20 -31.43 -30.03 18.78
CA LEU A 20 -32.27 -28.84 18.82
C LEU A 20 -32.00 -28.07 17.51
N PRO A 21 -33.03 -27.73 16.73
CA PRO A 21 -32.83 -26.90 15.56
C PRO A 21 -32.26 -25.58 16.04
N ASN A 22 -31.11 -25.19 15.48
CA ASN A 22 -30.53 -23.89 15.78
C ASN A 22 -31.42 -22.82 15.14
N ARG A 23 -32.33 -22.25 15.92
CA ARG A 23 -33.29 -21.23 15.47
C ARG A 23 -32.62 -19.94 14.98
N THR A 24 -31.35 -19.71 15.34
CA THR A 24 -30.57 -18.55 14.91
C THR A 24 -29.64 -18.88 13.73
N TYR A 25 -29.71 -20.10 13.18
CA TYR A 25 -28.91 -20.44 12.01
C TYR A 25 -29.40 -19.70 10.77
N GLN A 26 -28.53 -18.88 10.20
CA GLN A 26 -28.71 -18.31 8.87
C GLN A 26 -27.65 -18.87 7.94
N PHE A 27 -28.08 -19.33 6.75
CA PHE A 27 -27.17 -19.87 5.74
C PHE A 27 -26.21 -18.79 5.22
N PHE A 28 -26.71 -17.58 4.98
CA PHE A 28 -25.92 -16.40 4.65
C PHE A 28 -25.89 -15.45 5.84
N LYS A 29 -24.69 -15.09 6.29
CA LYS A 29 -24.51 -14.05 7.31
C LYS A 29 -24.67 -12.67 6.67
N PRO A 30 -25.31 -11.70 7.34
CA PRO A 30 -25.34 -10.34 6.84
C PRO A 30 -23.91 -9.76 6.77
N PRO A 31 -23.63 -8.85 5.82
CA PRO A 31 -22.33 -8.18 5.77
C PRO A 31 -22.14 -7.30 7.01
N GLN A 32 -20.90 -7.17 7.46
CA GLN A 32 -20.50 -6.19 8.47
C GLN A 32 -19.96 -4.96 7.74
N TYR A 33 -20.47 -3.78 8.07
CA TYR A 33 -20.05 -2.52 7.46
C TYR A 33 -19.19 -1.75 8.46
N THR A 34 -18.02 -1.27 8.02
CA THR A 34 -17.21 -0.32 8.78
C THR A 34 -17.72 1.10 8.61
N ASP A 35 -18.19 1.43 7.39
CA ASP A 35 -18.53 2.79 7.01
C ASP A 35 -20.03 3.03 7.13
N GLU A 36 -20.41 4.10 7.81
CA GLU A 36 -21.82 4.46 8.04
C GLU A 36 -22.58 4.76 6.74
N ILE A 37 -21.89 5.34 5.75
CA ILE A 37 -22.47 5.69 4.45
C ILE A 37 -22.84 4.42 3.68
N ILE A 38 -21.98 3.41 3.70
CA ILE A 38 -22.23 2.12 3.04
C ILE A 38 -23.39 1.41 3.75
N ALA A 39 -23.41 1.42 5.09
CA ALA A 39 -24.49 0.81 5.87
C ALA A 39 -25.87 1.42 5.52
N LYS A 40 -25.97 2.75 5.35
CA LYS A 40 -27.22 3.42 4.98
C LYS A 40 -27.74 3.07 3.58
N HIS A 41 -26.83 2.85 2.63
CA HIS A 41 -27.20 2.62 1.22
C HIS A 41 -27.27 1.12 0.85
N TRP A 42 -26.91 0.22 1.76
CA TRP A 42 -26.92 -1.22 1.49
C TRP A 42 -28.32 -1.82 1.51
N ASN A 43 -28.74 -2.43 0.39
CA ASN A 43 -30.01 -3.14 0.31
C ASN A 43 -29.79 -4.66 0.46
N PRO A 44 -30.30 -5.30 1.53
CA PRO A 44 -30.09 -6.74 1.76
C PRO A 44 -30.81 -7.64 0.75
N ARG A 45 -31.72 -7.10 -0.07
CA ARG A 45 -32.41 -7.86 -1.12
C ARG A 45 -31.63 -7.94 -2.43
N LEU A 46 -30.61 -7.10 -2.60
CA LEU A 46 -29.80 -7.05 -3.81
C LEU A 46 -28.50 -7.82 -3.62
N SER A 47 -27.92 -8.28 -4.72
CA SER A 47 -26.59 -8.88 -4.69
C SER A 47 -25.53 -7.82 -4.35
N ALA A 48 -24.39 -8.24 -3.79
CA ALA A 48 -23.30 -7.32 -3.48
C ALA A 48 -22.84 -6.51 -4.70
N LYS A 49 -22.80 -7.14 -5.89
CA LYS A 49 -22.44 -6.49 -7.16
C LYS A 49 -23.40 -5.36 -7.55
N GLU A 50 -24.69 -5.57 -7.37
CA GLU A 50 -25.72 -4.56 -7.66
C GLU A 50 -25.67 -3.42 -6.66
N ASN A 51 -25.48 -3.72 -5.37
CA ASN A 51 -25.29 -2.70 -4.34
C ASN A 51 -24.07 -1.83 -4.63
N PHE A 52 -22.92 -2.43 -4.97
CA PHE A 52 -21.73 -1.66 -5.34
C PHE A 52 -21.98 -0.79 -6.56
N LYS A 53 -22.60 -1.33 -7.63
CA LYS A 53 -22.97 -0.54 -8.81
C LYS A 53 -23.87 0.65 -8.47
N ARG A 54 -24.84 0.45 -7.56
CA ARG A 54 -25.76 1.51 -7.10
C ARG A 54 -25.04 2.60 -6.31
N ILE A 55 -24.06 2.23 -5.49
CA ILE A 55 -23.25 3.17 -4.71
C ILE A 55 -22.18 3.86 -5.60
N GLY A 56 -21.90 3.32 -6.79
CA GLY A 56 -20.86 3.81 -7.69
C GLY A 56 -19.49 3.17 -7.48
N LEU A 57 -19.46 2.01 -6.82
CA LEU A 57 -18.26 1.22 -6.54
C LEU A 57 -18.17 0.01 -7.48
N SER A 58 -16.95 -0.47 -7.74
CA SER A 58 -16.72 -1.72 -8.45
C SER A 58 -16.66 -2.88 -7.46
N SER A 59 -17.25 -4.03 -7.80
CA SER A 59 -17.28 -5.20 -6.93
C SER A 59 -16.00 -6.06 -6.99
N GLY A 60 -15.03 -5.68 -7.82
CA GLY A 60 -13.83 -6.47 -8.08
C GLY A 60 -12.64 -5.56 -8.37
N ALA A 61 -11.54 -5.80 -7.66
CA ALA A 61 -10.31 -5.00 -7.72
C ALA A 61 -9.44 -5.24 -8.97
N GLY A 62 -9.96 -5.91 -10.00
CA GLY A 62 -9.14 -6.42 -11.10
C GLY A 62 -9.86 -6.57 -12.44
N LEU A 63 -10.95 -5.84 -12.68
CA LEU A 63 -11.54 -5.81 -14.00
C LEU A 63 -11.70 -4.36 -14.44
N ASN A 64 -10.82 -3.95 -15.34
CA ASN A 64 -11.09 -2.94 -16.35
C ASN A 64 -12.28 -3.42 -17.21
N SER A 65 -13.48 -3.51 -16.63
CA SER A 65 -14.73 -3.50 -17.40
C SER A 65 -15.05 -2.03 -17.69
N THR A 66 -14.10 -1.35 -18.32
CA THR A 66 -14.46 -0.30 -19.25
C THR A 66 -15.37 -0.99 -20.26
N THR A 67 -16.59 -0.49 -20.36
CA THR A 67 -17.26 -0.40 -21.64
C THR A 67 -16.19 -0.09 -22.69
N LYS A 68 -16.04 -1.00 -23.67
CA LYS A 68 -15.18 -0.81 -24.84
C LYS A 68 -15.73 0.38 -25.62
N GLU A 69 -15.35 1.58 -25.23
CA GLU A 69 -15.38 2.74 -26.10
C GLU A 69 -13.93 3.01 -26.49
N SER A 70 -13.65 2.63 -27.72
CA SER A 70 -12.39 2.80 -28.43
C SER A 70 -12.05 4.28 -28.54
N ALA A 71 -11.17 4.78 -27.67
CA ALA A 71 -10.42 6.00 -27.92
C ALA A 71 -8.95 5.61 -28.15
N SER A 72 -8.56 5.74 -29.41
CA SER A 72 -7.22 5.58 -29.96
C SER A 72 -6.19 6.42 -29.21
N ASN A 73 -5.40 5.80 -28.33
CA ASN A 73 -4.11 6.34 -27.94
C ASN A 73 -3.15 5.16 -27.76
N PRO A 74 -2.12 5.00 -28.62
CA PRO A 74 -1.06 4.06 -28.35
C PRO A 74 -0.21 4.63 -27.21
N SER A 75 -0.61 4.35 -25.97
CA SER A 75 0.27 4.57 -24.83
C SER A 75 1.53 3.73 -25.06
N LYS A 76 2.64 4.38 -25.44
CA LYS A 76 3.97 3.77 -25.33
C LYS A 76 4.03 3.12 -23.97
N ALA A 77 4.26 1.81 -23.93
CA ALA A 77 4.51 1.11 -22.68
C ALA A 77 5.68 1.83 -22.00
N ILE A 78 5.40 2.53 -20.91
CA ILE A 78 6.43 3.10 -20.06
C ILE A 78 7.14 1.89 -19.47
N GLU A 79 8.41 1.70 -19.83
CA GLU A 79 9.21 0.63 -19.24
C GLU A 79 9.16 0.81 -17.72
N LEU A 80 9.04 -0.30 -16.99
CA LEU A 80 8.80 -0.32 -15.54
C LEU A 80 9.84 0.49 -14.72
N PHE A 81 10.92 0.94 -15.36
CA PHE A 81 12.05 1.68 -14.82
C PHE A 81 11.99 3.21 -15.00
N ASP A 82 11.04 3.73 -15.80
CA ASP A 82 10.93 5.17 -16.13
C ASP A 82 9.87 5.92 -15.32
N ILE A 83 9.19 5.26 -14.37
CA ILE A 83 8.27 5.95 -13.47
C ILE A 83 9.12 6.75 -12.48
N PRO A 84 9.12 8.11 -12.53
CA PRO A 84 9.80 8.88 -11.51
C PRO A 84 9.20 8.50 -10.16
N ASP A 85 10.05 8.22 -9.17
CA ASP A 85 9.62 8.16 -7.78
C ASP A 85 8.77 9.41 -7.53
N SER A 86 7.48 9.24 -7.26
CA SER A 86 6.61 10.38 -6.99
C SER A 86 7.19 11.14 -5.80
N ASP A 87 7.69 12.35 -6.04
CA ASP A 87 8.27 13.23 -5.01
C ASP A 87 7.25 13.58 -3.90
N LYS A 88 5.96 13.31 -4.14
CA LYS A 88 4.91 13.38 -3.13
C LYS A 88 5.12 12.28 -2.09
N MET A 89 5.77 12.65 -0.99
CA MET A 89 5.89 11.85 0.24
C MET A 89 4.50 11.37 0.71
N ASN A 90 4.39 10.09 1.07
CA ASN A 90 3.17 9.54 1.65
C ASN A 90 3.18 9.77 3.17
N PRO A 91 2.30 10.63 3.74
CA PRO A 91 2.34 11.02 5.14
C PRO A 91 2.05 9.85 6.10
N SER A 92 1.53 8.72 5.60
CA SER A 92 1.29 7.53 6.41
C SER A 92 2.54 6.71 6.70
N GLN A 93 3.68 7.00 6.04
CA GLN A 93 4.92 6.26 6.29
C GLN A 93 5.58 6.74 7.59
N LYS A 94 5.74 5.83 8.55
CA LYS A 94 6.39 6.10 9.84
C LYS A 94 7.92 6.27 9.74
N MET A 95 8.51 5.98 8.58
CA MET A 95 9.97 6.05 8.39
C MET A 95 10.39 7.42 7.88
N LEU A 96 11.59 7.87 8.27
CA LEU A 96 12.15 9.10 7.73
C LEU A 96 12.31 8.98 6.19
N PRO A 97 12.11 10.08 5.45
CA PRO A 97 12.31 10.09 3.99
C PRO A 97 13.71 9.63 3.56
N VAL A 98 14.71 9.93 4.37
CA VAL A 98 16.10 9.48 4.24
C VAL A 98 16.57 8.96 5.60
N SER A 99 17.17 7.76 5.63
CA SER A 99 17.72 7.17 6.85
C SER A 99 18.84 8.04 7.43
N THR A 100 19.05 7.96 8.74
CA THR A 100 20.11 8.71 9.44
C THR A 100 21.51 8.37 8.91
N GLU A 101 21.75 7.12 8.54
CA GLU A 101 23.00 6.66 7.93
C GLU A 101 23.22 7.29 6.55
N ASN A 102 22.17 7.32 5.71
CA ASN A 102 22.23 7.97 4.41
C ASN A 102 22.43 9.48 4.51
N GLN A 103 21.86 10.14 5.54
CA GLN A 103 22.13 11.55 5.82
C GLN A 103 23.61 11.78 6.13
N LYS A 104 24.19 11.01 7.06
CA LYS A 104 25.63 11.09 7.42
C LYS A 104 26.54 10.83 6.23
N TYR A 105 26.13 9.91 5.36
CA TYR A 105 26.86 9.53 4.19
C TYR A 105 26.82 10.60 3.07
N MET A 106 25.67 11.26 2.86
CA MET A 106 25.54 12.31 1.84
C MET A 106 26.26 13.62 2.19
N VAL A 107 26.25 14.03 3.46
CA VAL A 107 26.85 15.30 3.92
C VAL A 107 28.28 15.53 3.36
N PRO A 108 29.25 14.63 3.57
CA PRO A 108 30.63 14.85 3.10
C PRO A 108 30.77 14.77 1.57
N LEU A 109 29.89 14.03 0.89
CA LEU A 109 29.87 13.96 -0.58
C LEU A 109 29.38 15.27 -1.20
N LEU A 110 28.29 15.82 -0.67
CA LEU A 110 27.71 17.09 -1.11
C LEU A 110 28.65 18.27 -0.77
N GLU A 111 29.31 18.23 0.38
CA GLU A 111 30.28 19.26 0.76
C GLU A 111 31.44 19.36 -0.25
N LYS A 112 32.00 18.20 -0.65
CA LYS A 112 33.12 18.13 -1.59
C LYS A 112 32.72 18.38 -3.04
N TYR A 113 31.64 17.75 -3.51
CA TYR A 113 31.29 17.69 -4.93
C TYR A 113 30.03 18.49 -5.33
N GLY A 114 29.23 18.97 -4.36
CA GLY A 114 28.01 19.73 -4.63
C GLY A 114 26.95 18.87 -5.33
N ASN A 115 26.59 19.22 -6.56
CA ASN A 115 25.56 18.50 -7.35
C ASN A 115 26.15 17.53 -8.40
N ASP A 116 27.49 17.36 -8.46
CA ASP A 116 28.15 16.51 -9.46
C ASP A 116 28.22 15.04 -9.02
N TYR A 117 27.09 14.33 -9.17
CA TYR A 117 26.96 12.91 -8.78
C TYR A 117 27.89 11.97 -9.56
N LYS A 118 28.30 12.34 -10.78
CA LYS A 118 29.20 11.52 -11.61
C LYS A 118 30.63 11.52 -11.06
N LYS A 119 31.08 12.63 -10.46
CA LYS A 119 32.34 12.66 -9.73
C LYS A 119 32.24 11.93 -8.40
N MET A 120 31.14 12.10 -7.67
CA MET A 120 30.90 11.38 -6.41
C MET A 120 30.95 9.87 -6.58
N SER A 121 30.33 9.32 -7.63
CA SER A 121 30.29 7.88 -7.86
C SER A 121 31.66 7.28 -8.13
N ARG A 122 32.61 8.08 -8.64
CA ARG A 122 33.97 7.65 -8.97
C ARG A 122 34.94 7.77 -7.80
N ASP A 123 34.59 8.52 -6.76
CA ASP A 123 35.44 8.69 -5.58
C ASP A 123 35.34 7.48 -4.65
N MET A 124 36.20 6.49 -4.86
CA MET A 124 36.21 5.26 -4.05
C MET A 124 36.47 5.49 -2.55
N LYS A 125 37.07 6.63 -2.17
CA LYS A 125 37.38 6.93 -0.77
C LYS A 125 36.17 7.55 -0.07
N MET A 126 35.51 8.49 -0.72
CA MET A 126 34.33 9.17 -0.15
C MET A 126 33.05 8.38 -0.36
N ASN A 127 32.98 7.53 -1.37
CA ASN A 127 31.89 6.59 -1.65
C ASN A 127 32.32 5.15 -1.33
N PRO A 128 32.51 4.78 -0.03
CA PRO A 128 32.87 3.42 0.36
C PRO A 128 31.79 2.40 0.00
N MET A 129 30.52 2.82 -0.08
CA MET A 129 29.39 1.95 -0.47
C MET A 129 29.31 1.70 -1.98
N GLN A 130 30.21 2.31 -2.77
CA GLN A 130 30.29 2.18 -4.23
C GLN A 130 28.94 2.40 -4.94
N HIS A 131 28.13 3.33 -4.42
CA HIS A 131 26.84 3.65 -5.02
C HIS A 131 26.99 4.16 -6.45
N THR A 132 26.08 3.72 -7.32
CA THR A 132 26.01 4.19 -8.69
C THR A 132 25.54 5.64 -8.74
N GLU A 133 25.81 6.33 -9.85
CA GLU A 133 25.38 7.72 -10.05
C GLU A 133 23.87 7.92 -9.81
N THR A 134 23.06 6.97 -10.27
CA THR A 134 21.60 7.00 -10.13
C THR A 134 21.16 6.85 -8.67
N GLN A 135 21.82 5.98 -7.90
CA GLN A 135 21.55 5.80 -6.48
C GLN A 135 21.93 7.05 -5.69
N LEU A 136 23.11 7.62 -5.94
CA LEU A 136 23.55 8.87 -5.30
C LEU A 136 22.60 10.03 -5.61
N ARG A 137 22.15 10.14 -6.86
CA ARG A 137 21.16 11.15 -7.25
C ARG A 137 19.84 10.98 -6.51
N LYS A 138 19.36 9.75 -6.36
CA LYS A 138 18.11 9.44 -5.64
C LYS A 138 18.20 9.75 -4.14
N ILE A 139 19.33 9.44 -3.51
CA ILE A 139 19.54 9.74 -2.08
C ILE A 139 19.76 11.24 -1.89
N GLY A 140 20.59 11.86 -2.73
CA GLY A 140 20.94 13.28 -2.67
C GLY A 140 19.75 14.20 -2.92
N SER A 141 18.93 13.93 -3.95
CA SER A 141 17.70 14.70 -4.21
C SER A 141 16.74 14.66 -3.03
N ARG A 142 16.50 13.46 -2.46
CA ARG A 142 15.68 13.32 -1.25
C ARG A 142 16.28 14.05 -0.05
N PHE A 143 17.61 14.02 0.10
CA PHE A 143 18.29 14.70 1.20
C PHE A 143 18.13 16.22 1.12
N LEU A 144 18.21 16.79 -0.08
CA LEU A 144 18.04 18.23 -0.30
C LEU A 144 16.61 18.71 -0.01
N LEU A 145 15.60 17.85 -0.20
CA LEU A 145 14.19 18.13 0.09
C LEU A 145 13.79 17.97 1.57
N LEU A 146 14.72 17.59 2.47
CA LEU A 146 14.41 17.39 3.88
C LEU A 146 14.13 18.71 4.61
N GLU A 147 13.12 18.70 5.48
CA GLU A 147 12.90 19.80 6.43
C GLU A 147 13.91 19.75 7.58
N GLU A 148 14.17 20.91 8.21
CA GLU A 148 15.07 21.03 9.39
C GLU A 148 14.70 20.07 10.53
N LYS A 149 13.40 19.78 10.71
CA LYS A 149 12.91 18.84 11.74
C LYS A 149 13.31 17.38 11.48
N GLN A 150 13.58 17.04 10.22
CA GLN A 150 13.89 15.68 9.78
C GLN A 150 15.40 15.42 9.73
N LEU A 151 16.20 16.48 9.70
CA LEU A 151 17.65 16.42 9.78
C LEU A 151 18.11 15.95 11.16
N ARG A 152 18.94 14.90 11.17
CA ARG A 152 19.54 14.32 12.39
C ARG A 152 21.06 14.45 12.40
N VAL A 153 21.62 15.17 11.43
CA VAL A 153 23.05 15.33 11.20
C VAL A 153 23.35 16.81 11.04
N GLU A 154 24.53 17.23 11.51
CA GLU A 154 25.05 18.56 11.29
C GLU A 154 25.40 18.75 9.81
N VAL A 155 24.78 19.75 9.18
CA VAL A 155 24.96 20.06 7.76
C VAL A 155 25.87 21.28 7.62
N PRO A 156 27.00 21.17 6.88
CA PRO A 156 27.87 22.30 6.55
C PRO A 156 27.13 23.42 5.83
N GLU A 157 27.57 24.67 5.99
CA GLU A 157 26.92 25.86 5.41
C GLU A 157 26.75 25.76 3.89
N LYS A 158 27.80 25.31 3.18
CA LYS A 158 27.77 25.08 1.73
C LYS A 158 26.67 24.12 1.28
N VAL A 159 26.33 23.12 2.09
CA VAL A 159 25.27 22.16 1.78
C VAL A 159 23.90 22.74 2.15
N LYS A 160 23.79 23.55 3.20
CA LYS A 160 22.56 24.28 3.54
C LYS A 160 22.12 25.21 2.42
N GLU A 161 23.06 25.92 1.79
CA GLU A 161 22.78 26.77 0.61
C GLU A 161 22.16 25.97 -0.54
N LEU A 162 22.60 24.73 -0.75
CA LEU A 162 22.03 23.85 -1.77
C LEU A 162 20.61 23.39 -1.42
N MET A 163 20.30 23.19 -0.13
CA MET A 163 18.95 22.84 0.32
C MET A 163 17.96 23.99 0.11
N GLN A 164 18.42 25.24 0.30
CA GLN A 164 17.58 26.43 0.21
C GLN A 164 17.20 26.80 -1.23
N CYS A 165 17.87 26.21 -2.22
CA CYS A 165 17.59 26.40 -3.65
C CYS A 165 16.42 25.56 -4.19
N PHE A 166 15.84 24.67 -3.39
CA PHE A 166 14.75 23.76 -3.78
C PHE A 166 13.54 23.92 -2.85
#